data_AF-A0A691WYE9-F1
#
_entry.id   AF-A0A691WYE9-F1
#
_cell.length_a   1.000
_cell.length_b   1.000
_cell.length_c   1.000
_cell.angle_alpha   90.00
_cell.angle_beta   90.00
_cell.angle_gamma   90.00
#
_symmetry.space_group_name_H-M   'P 1'
#
loop_
_entity.id
_entity.type
_entity.pdbx_description
1 polymer ?
#
loop_
_entity_poly.entity_id
_entity_poly.type
_entity_poly.pdbx_seq_one_letter_code
_entity_poly.pdbx_strand_id
1 'polypeptide(L)'
;MINLLFGNAKLYIALVLMAILAGYFYLRLDSTKAKLEKSQSDLALALKVNENNQEKLKELNQIHKTELKALNEANNQKNQVQERVQYVKEYIYKSNENNITKLFNDVVDRLWGDNSTSSNQNRNSKS
;
A
#
# COMPACT_ATOMS: atom_id res chain seq x y z
N MET A 1 55.03 48.81 26.04
CA MET A 1 54.89 47.40 25.58
C MET A 1 54.70 47.24 24.08
N ILE A 2 54.43 48.32 23.32
CA ILE A 2 54.28 48.26 21.86
C ILE A 2 55.65 48.12 21.14
N ASN A 3 56.73 48.61 21.76
CA ASN A 3 58.07 48.64 21.14
C ASN A 3 58.77 47.27 20.99
N LEU A 4 58.26 46.19 21.61
CA LEU A 4 58.86 44.84 21.49
C LEU A 4 58.40 44.11 20.21
N LEU A 5 57.21 44.47 19.69
CA LEU A 5 56.61 43.86 18.50
C LEU A 5 57.13 44.47 17.19
N PHE A 6 57.48 45.76 17.20
CA PHE A 6 57.91 46.47 15.99
C PHE A 6 59.40 46.30 15.64
N GLY A 7 60.23 45.80 16.57
CA GLY A 7 61.67 45.56 16.32
C GLY A 7 62.02 44.20 15.71
N ASN A 8 61.09 43.23 15.75
CA ASN A 8 61.33 41.84 15.34
C ASN A 8 60.33 41.40 14.27
N ALA A 9 60.67 41.65 13.00
CA ALA A 9 59.83 41.29 11.84
C ALA A 9 59.34 39.82 11.87
N LYS A 10 60.13 38.91 12.44
CA LYS A 10 59.77 37.49 12.63
C LYS A 10 58.55 37.30 13.53
N LEU A 11 58.40 38.09 14.60
CA LEU A 11 57.25 38.01 15.52
C LEU A 11 55.98 38.55 14.86
N TYR A 12 56.10 39.62 14.06
CA TYR A 12 54.97 40.14 13.29
C TYR A 12 54.47 39.13 12.25
N ILE A 13 55.39 38.51 11.50
CA ILE A 13 55.06 37.45 10.53
C ILE A 13 54.38 36.26 11.22
N ALA A 14 54.89 35.83 12.38
CA ALA A 14 54.27 34.76 13.17
C ALA A 14 52.86 35.12 13.65
N LEU A 15 52.64 36.38 14.07
CA LEU A 15 51.35 36.86 14.53
C LEU A 15 50.32 36.91 13.39
N VAL A 16 50.73 37.39 12.21
CA VAL A 16 49.88 37.41 11.01
C VAL A 16 49.51 35.99 10.57
N LEU A 17 50.47 35.06 10.56
CA LEU A 17 50.20 33.66 10.24
C LEU A 17 49.23 33.01 11.24
N MET A 18 49.38 33.29 12.53
CA MET A 18 48.44 32.83 13.56
C MET A 18 47.03 33.40 13.36
N ALA A 19 46.91 34.68 13.00
CA ALA A 19 45.61 35.29 12.72
C ALA A 19 44.93 34.67 11.49
N ILE A 20 45.68 34.42 10.42
CA ILE A 20 45.18 33.74 9.21
C ILE A 20 44.71 32.32 9.55
N LEU A 21 45.51 31.58 10.33
CA LEU A 21 45.21 30.21 10.72
C LEU A 21 43.97 30.14 11.63
N ALA A 22 43.87 31.04 12.61
CA ALA A 22 42.70 31.15 13.48
C ALA A 22 41.43 31.51 12.68
N GLY A 23 41.52 32.45 11.74
CA GLY A 23 40.41 32.80 10.84
C GLY A 23 39.96 31.62 9.97
N TYR A 24 40.90 30.87 9.40
CA TYR A 24 40.62 29.66 8.63
C TYR A 24 39.93 28.59 9.48
N PHE A 25 40.43 28.32 10.69
CA PHE A 25 39.81 27.35 11.59
C PHE A 25 38.41 27.77 12.04
N TYR A 26 38.19 29.07 12.31
CA TYR A 26 36.88 29.59 12.69
C TYR A 26 35.84 29.37 11.58
N LEU A 27 36.17 29.75 10.34
CA LEU A 27 35.28 29.53 9.18
C LEU A 27 35.01 28.04 8.93
N ARG A 28 36.04 27.20 9.08
CA ARG A 28 35.88 25.75 8.93
C ARG A 28 35.00 25.15 10.04
N LEU A 29 35.14 25.62 11.27
CA LEU A 29 34.33 25.15 12.40
C LEU A 29 32.86 25.53 12.21
N ASP A 30 32.60 26.77 11.84
CA ASP A 30 31.26 27.30 11.59
C ASP A 30 30.56 26.55 10.44
N SER A 31 31.26 26.40 9.30
CA SER A 31 30.75 25.61 8.17
C SER A 31 30.52 24.13 8.52
N THR A 32 31.29 23.56 9.44
CA THR A 32 31.10 22.16 9.90
C THR A 32 29.87 22.04 10.79
N LYS A 33 29.63 23.01 11.69
CA LYS A 33 28.41 23.06 12.50
C LYS A 33 27.16 23.21 11.64
N ALA A 34 27.18 24.15 10.68
CA ALA A 34 26.06 24.33 9.76
C ALA A 34 25.77 23.08 8.92
N LYS A 35 26.80 22.37 8.46
CA LYS A 35 26.64 21.08 7.77
C LYS A 35 26.06 19.99 8.67
N LEU A 36 26.46 19.95 9.95
CA LEU A 36 25.95 18.98 10.91
C LEU A 36 24.47 19.22 11.21
N GLU A 37 24.09 20.47 11.50
CA GLU A 37 22.69 20.85 11.75
C GLU A 37 21.81 20.55 10.53
N LYS A 38 22.29 20.89 9.33
CA LYS A 38 21.59 20.55 8.09
C LYS A 38 21.43 19.03 7.92
N SER A 39 22.49 18.26 8.15
CA SER A 39 22.45 16.79 8.05
C SER A 39 21.48 16.17 9.05
N GLN A 40 21.44 16.68 10.30
CA GLN A 40 20.49 16.24 11.31
C GLN A 40 19.04 16.58 10.93
N SER A 41 18.81 17.78 10.39
CA SER A 41 17.49 18.19 9.89
C SER A 41 17.03 17.32 8.72
N ASP A 42 17.93 17.08 7.75
CA ASP A 42 17.64 16.22 6.58
C ASP A 42 17.35 14.78 7.02
N LEU A 43 18.10 14.26 8.00
CA LEU A 43 17.87 12.93 8.59
C LEU A 43 16.52 12.86 9.32
N ALA A 44 16.18 13.86 10.13
CA ALA A 44 14.90 13.91 10.83
C ALA A 44 13.72 13.97 9.84
N LEU A 45 13.87 14.73 8.76
CA LEU A 45 12.88 14.77 7.68
C LEU A 45 12.76 13.41 6.99
N ALA A 46 13.88 12.77 6.66
CA ALA A 46 13.90 11.46 6.02
C ALA A 46 13.25 10.38 6.91
N LEU A 47 13.51 10.39 8.23
CA LEU A 47 12.87 9.48 9.19
C LEU A 47 11.36 9.69 9.22
N LYS A 48 10.91 10.94 9.34
CA LYS A 48 9.48 11.27 9.35
C LYS A 48 8.77 10.87 8.05
N VAL A 49 9.43 11.08 6.90
CA VAL A 49 8.91 10.63 5.60
C VAL A 49 8.85 9.11 5.52
N ASN A 50 9.85 8.41 6.05
CA ASN A 50 9.87 6.95 6.08
C ASN A 50 8.74 6.39 6.95
N GLU A 51 8.54 6.92 8.16
CA GLU A 51 7.43 6.54 9.05
C GLU A 51 6.07 6.73 8.37
N ASN A 52 5.82 7.90 7.78
CA ASN A 52 4.59 8.18 7.05
C ASN A 52 4.40 7.25 5.84
N ASN A 53 5.48 6.93 5.11
CA ASN A 53 5.41 5.98 4.00
C ASN A 53 5.09 4.56 4.49
N GLN A 54 5.63 4.13 5.63
CA GLN A 54 5.30 2.84 6.22
C GLN A 54 3.84 2.75 6.65
N GLU A 55 3.28 3.81 7.23
CA GLU A 55 1.86 3.87 7.59
C GLU A 55 0.97 3.79 6.34
N LYS A 56 1.26 4.59 5.31
CA LYS A 56 0.53 4.54 4.04
C LYS A 56 0.61 3.18 3.36
N LEU A 57 1.75 2.51 3.42
CA LEU A 57 1.90 1.15 2.88
C LEU A 57 1.05 0.13 3.64
N LYS A 58 0.92 0.26 4.96
CA LYS A 58 0.05 -0.60 5.77
C LYS A 58 -1.42 -0.38 5.41
N GLU A 59 -1.85 0.87 5.30
CA GLU A 59 -3.20 1.24 4.89
C GLU A 59 -3.52 0.71 3.49
N LEU A 60 -2.64 0.95 2.53
CA LEU A 60 -2.82 0.49 1.14
C LEU A 60 -2.92 -1.04 1.07
N ASN A 61 -2.12 -1.77 1.85
CA ASN A 61 -2.18 -3.22 1.91
C ASN A 61 -3.51 -3.73 2.50
N GLN A 62 -4.06 -3.07 3.51
CA GLN A 62 -5.38 -3.40 4.06
C GLN A 62 -6.51 -3.15 3.06
N ILE A 63 -6.47 -2.00 2.36
CA ILE A 63 -7.44 -1.68 1.30
C ILE A 63 -7.36 -2.74 0.21
N HIS A 64 -6.16 -3.04 -0.29
CA HIS A 64 -5.97 -4.01 -1.36
C HIS A 64 -6.44 -5.43 -0.99
N LYS A 65 -6.21 -5.87 0.26
CA LYS A 65 -6.75 -7.15 0.75
C LYS A 65 -8.28 -7.17 0.76
N THR A 66 -8.90 -6.06 1.15
CA THR A 66 -10.36 -5.91 1.17
C THR A 66 -10.93 -5.94 -0.25
N GLU A 67 -10.28 -5.22 -1.18
CA GLU A 67 -10.65 -5.22 -2.60
C GLU A 67 -10.53 -6.60 -3.23
N LEU A 68 -9.43 -7.32 -2.97
CA LEU A 68 -9.25 -8.69 -3.47
C LEU A 68 -10.31 -9.65 -2.92
N LYS A 69 -10.70 -9.49 -1.66
CA LYS A 69 -11.78 -10.28 -1.06
C LYS A 69 -13.12 -9.99 -1.74
N ALA A 70 -13.46 -8.71 -1.91
CA ALA A 70 -14.69 -8.30 -2.59
C ALA A 70 -14.71 -8.78 -4.06
N LEU A 71 -13.58 -8.69 -4.75
CA LEU A 71 -13.45 -9.17 -6.12
C LEU A 71 -13.63 -10.69 -6.21
N ASN A 72 -13.06 -11.44 -5.26
CA ASN A 72 -13.21 -12.89 -5.21
C ASN A 72 -14.67 -13.29 -4.91
N GLU A 73 -15.33 -12.59 -3.98
CA GLU A 73 -16.75 -12.80 -3.68
C GLU A 73 -17.63 -12.51 -4.90
N ALA A 74 -17.40 -11.40 -5.59
CA ALA A 74 -18.11 -11.07 -6.84
C ALA A 74 -17.86 -12.12 -7.93
N ASN A 75 -16.63 -12.64 -8.06
CA ASN A 75 -16.31 -13.67 -9.03
C ASN A 75 -16.99 -15.01 -8.69
N ASN A 76 -17.06 -15.38 -7.40
CA ASN A 76 -17.79 -16.56 -6.95
C ASN A 76 -19.29 -16.44 -7.25
N GLN A 77 -19.90 -15.28 -6.99
CA GLN A 77 -21.30 -15.03 -7.33
C GLN A 77 -21.53 -15.13 -8.84
N LYS A 78 -20.63 -14.56 -9.65
CA LYS A 78 -20.69 -14.67 -11.12
C LYS A 78 -20.64 -16.13 -11.58
N ASN A 79 -19.74 -16.94 -11.01
CA ASN A 79 -19.64 -18.37 -11.33
C ASN A 79 -20.93 -19.12 -10.96
N GLN A 80 -21.51 -18.86 -9.79
CA GLN A 80 -22.78 -19.47 -9.39
C GLN A 80 -23.94 -19.10 -10.35
N VAL A 81 -24.02 -17.84 -10.77
CA VAL A 81 -25.03 -17.42 -11.76
C VAL A 81 -24.80 -18.13 -13.09
N GLN A 82 -23.54 -18.25 -13.54
CA GLN A 82 -23.22 -18.95 -14.77
C GLN A 82 -23.60 -20.44 -14.72
N GLU A 83 -23.33 -21.13 -13.61
CA GLU A 83 -23.74 -22.52 -13.39
C GLU A 83 -25.26 -22.68 -13.44
N ARG A 84 -26.01 -21.78 -12.78
CA ARG A 84 -27.49 -21.78 -12.82
C ARG A 84 -28.03 -21.57 -14.22
N VAL A 85 -27.45 -20.64 -14.98
CA VAL A 85 -27.83 -20.39 -16.38
C VAL A 85 -27.58 -21.63 -17.23
N GLN A 86 -26.45 -22.31 -17.06
CA GLN A 86 -26.16 -23.55 -17.79
C GLN A 86 -27.13 -24.68 -17.40
N TYR A 87 -27.40 -24.85 -16.10
CA TYR A 87 -28.37 -25.83 -15.61
C TYR A 87 -29.76 -25.62 -16.21
N VAL A 88 -30.22 -24.36 -16.25
CA VAL A 88 -31.51 -23.97 -16.83
C VAL A 88 -31.53 -24.20 -18.34
N LYS A 89 -30.43 -23.92 -19.04
CA LYS A 89 -30.29 -24.21 -20.46
C LYS A 89 -30.42 -25.72 -20.75
N GLU A 90 -29.76 -26.56 -19.95
CA GLU A 90 -29.92 -28.01 -20.05
C GLU A 90 -31.34 -28.47 -19.73
N TYR A 91 -31.97 -27.88 -18.71
CA TYR A 91 -33.35 -28.18 -18.34
C TYR A 91 -34.31 -27.90 -19.50
N ILE A 92 -34.24 -26.72 -20.10
CA ILE A 92 -35.09 -26.35 -21.25
C ILE A 92 -34.86 -27.33 -22.42
N TYR A 93 -33.60 -27.68 -22.71
CA TYR A 93 -33.28 -28.59 -23.81
C TYR A 93 -33.80 -30.02 -23.61
N LYS A 94 -33.75 -30.53 -22.36
CA LYS A 94 -34.20 -31.88 -22.00
C LYS A 94 -35.69 -31.93 -21.63
N SER A 95 -36.32 -30.79 -21.38
CA SER A 95 -37.72 -30.71 -20.98
C SER A 95 -38.64 -31.02 -22.16
N ASN A 96 -39.65 -31.85 -21.90
CA ASN A 96 -40.74 -32.12 -22.85
C ASN A 96 -42.02 -31.37 -22.43
N GLU A 97 -41.88 -30.30 -21.64
CA GLU A 97 -42.99 -29.51 -21.11
C GLU A 97 -43.60 -28.64 -22.20
N ASN A 98 -44.83 -28.96 -22.59
CA ASN A 98 -45.54 -28.28 -23.68
C ASN A 98 -46.31 -27.03 -23.21
N ASN A 99 -46.43 -26.83 -21.89
CA ASN A 99 -47.06 -25.63 -21.32
C ASN A 99 -46.01 -24.54 -21.07
N ILE A 100 -46.02 -23.52 -21.93
CA ILE A 100 -45.09 -22.40 -21.90
C ILE A 100 -45.10 -21.66 -20.56
N THR A 101 -46.28 -21.48 -19.95
CA THR A 101 -46.41 -20.78 -18.65
C THR A 101 -45.73 -21.58 -17.54
N LYS A 102 -45.89 -22.91 -17.55
CA LYS A 102 -45.25 -23.80 -16.58
C LYS A 102 -43.74 -23.83 -16.77
N LEU A 103 -43.28 -23.96 -18.03
CA LEU A 103 -41.84 -23.90 -18.36
C LEU A 103 -41.20 -22.56 -17.94
N PHE A 104 -41.90 -21.44 -18.13
CA PHE A 104 -41.42 -20.12 -17.73
C PHE A 104 -41.26 -20.00 -16.21
N ASN A 105 -42.29 -20.36 -15.44
CA ASN A 105 -42.22 -20.32 -13.97
C ASN A 105 -41.10 -21.22 -13.45
N ASP A 106 -40.97 -22.41 -14.02
CA ASP A 106 -39.92 -23.38 -13.72
C ASP A 106 -38.49 -22.87 -13.99
N VAL A 107 -38.31 -22.07 -15.03
CA VAL A 107 -37.03 -21.43 -15.37
C VAL A 107 -36.73 -20.28 -14.40
N VAL A 108 -37.74 -19.48 -14.07
CA VAL A 108 -37.61 -18.38 -13.09
C VAL A 108 -37.26 -18.92 -11.71
N ASP A 109 -37.95 -19.97 -11.25
CA ASP A 109 -37.66 -20.62 -9.96
C ASP A 109 -36.24 -21.22 -9.91
N ARG A 110 -35.74 -21.77 -11.02
CA ARG A 110 -34.38 -22.35 -11.07
C ARG A 110 -33.27 -21.29 -11.19
N LEU A 111 -33.55 -20.14 -11.81
CA LEU A 111 -32.59 -19.02 -11.90
C LEU A 111 -32.56 -18.18 -10.61
N TRP A 112 -33.73 -17.90 -10.06
CA TRP A 112 -33.96 -16.87 -9.04
C TRP A 112 -34.70 -17.35 -7.80
N GLY A 113 -35.23 -18.57 -7.80
CA GLY A 113 -35.86 -19.14 -6.61
C GLY A 113 -34.85 -19.19 -5.45
N ASP A 114 -35.34 -18.79 -4.27
CA ASP A 114 -34.54 -18.73 -3.06
C ASP A 114 -33.77 -20.03 -2.86
N ASN A 115 -32.46 -19.88 -2.61
CA ASN A 115 -31.46 -20.93 -2.47
C ASN A 115 -31.73 -21.84 -1.25
N SER A 116 -32.86 -22.54 -1.24
CA SER A 116 -33.39 -23.34 -0.13
C SER A 116 -33.39 -24.84 -0.42
N THR A 117 -32.81 -25.28 -1.55
CA THR A 117 -32.76 -26.70 -1.93
C THR A 117 -31.33 -27.25 -2.11
N SER A 118 -30.36 -26.80 -1.31
CA SER A 118 -29.09 -27.54 -1.17
C SER A 118 -29.17 -28.72 -0.17
N SER A 119 -30.36 -29.06 0.36
CA SER A 119 -30.50 -30.01 1.48
C SER A 119 -31.28 -31.30 1.20
N ASN A 120 -31.82 -31.55 0.00
CA ASN A 120 -32.76 -32.67 -0.20
C ASN A 120 -32.40 -33.69 -1.29
N GLN A 121 -31.11 -34.01 -1.44
CA GLN A 121 -30.64 -35.15 -2.23
C GLN A 121 -30.03 -36.27 -1.38
N ASN A 122 -30.60 -36.57 -0.21
CA ASN A 122 -30.40 -37.87 0.44
C ASN A 122 -31.74 -38.53 0.76
N ARG A 123 -32.49 -38.87 -0.29
CA ARG A 123 -33.64 -39.79 -0.22
C ARG A 123 -33.65 -40.68 -1.47
N ASN A 124 -32.79 -41.69 -1.48
CA ASN A 124 -33.14 -43.09 -1.76
C ASN A 124 -31.92 -43.90 -2.22
N SER A 125 -31.43 -44.75 -1.32
CA SER A 125 -30.98 -46.12 -1.62
C SER A 125 -31.61 -46.99 -0.53
N LYS A 126 -32.91 -47.27 -0.63
CA LYS A 126 -33.53 -48.52 -1.14
C LYS A 126 -33.28 -49.74 -0.22
N SER A 127 -34.41 -50.30 0.20
CA SER A 127 -34.74 -51.57 0.90
C SER A 127 -33.64 -52.57 1.20
#